data_AF-A0A2P2BT02-F1
#
_entry.id   AF-A0A2P2BT02-F1
#
_cell.length_a   1.000
_cell.length_b   1.000
_cell.length_c   1.000
_cell.angle_alpha   90.00
_cell.angle_beta   90.00
_cell.angle_gamma   90.00
#
_symmetry.space_group_name_H-M   'P 1'
#
loop_
_entity.id
_entity.type
_entity.pdbx_description
1 polymer ?
#
loop_
_entity_poly.entity_id
_entity_poly.type
_entity_poly.pdbx_seq_one_letter_code
_entity_poly.pdbx_strand_id
1 'polypeptide(L)'
;MRIEAMEVNTNKKDILKYILKKMPLMSRVLQFNMLIKDIHLEYVEIKVLSYEIISKERSIGIFRNKISTYKITMLVNTYNGYSESVNIIPSTISKYVDKSYIKRSKISEEYMVENVKCEIMGFLKNKKSKLEIEKVNLQDINIKEVKSIYKPYWVANFRGKNILIDA
;
A
#
# COMPACT_ATOMS: atom_id res chain seq x y z
N MET A 1 20.21 4.12 -5.79
CA MET A 1 19.49 2.89 -6.17
C MET A 1 18.38 3.26 -7.14
N ARG A 2 18.18 2.51 -8.23
CA ARG A 2 17.06 2.75 -9.14
C ARG A 2 15.81 2.08 -8.57
N ILE A 3 14.71 2.82 -8.48
CA ILE A 3 13.44 2.36 -7.91
C ILE A 3 12.26 2.77 -8.80
N GLU A 4 11.15 2.03 -8.69
CA GLU A 4 9.86 2.40 -9.26
C GLU A 4 9.06 3.16 -8.20
N ALA A 5 9.07 4.49 -8.28
CA ALA A 5 8.40 5.35 -7.30
C ALA A 5 7.04 5.83 -7.82
N MET A 6 6.05 5.94 -6.93
CA MET A 6 4.79 6.60 -7.29
C MET A 6 5.05 8.07 -7.65
N GLU A 7 4.21 8.61 -8.53
CA GLU A 7 4.30 10.00 -8.97
C GLU A 7 4.09 10.97 -7.79
N VAL A 8 4.95 12.00 -7.71
CA VAL A 8 4.87 13.05 -6.69
C VAL A 8 4.15 14.24 -7.31
N ASN A 9 2.97 14.55 -6.80
CA ASN A 9 2.15 15.65 -7.31
C ASN A 9 2.32 16.94 -6.50
N THR A 10 3.02 16.88 -5.37
CA THR A 10 3.25 18.04 -4.49
C THR A 10 4.68 18.54 -4.55
N ASN A 11 4.86 19.85 -4.42
CA ASN A 11 6.19 20.46 -4.31
C ASN A 11 6.48 20.91 -2.86
N LYS A 12 7.74 21.26 -2.58
CA LYS A 12 8.16 21.75 -1.25
C LYS A 12 7.36 22.97 -0.76
N LYS A 13 6.98 23.89 -1.66
CA LYS A 13 6.22 25.10 -1.31
C LYS A 13 4.80 24.77 -0.88
N ASP A 14 4.18 23.78 -1.52
CA ASP A 14 2.81 23.34 -1.20
C ASP A 14 2.79 22.63 0.16
N ILE A 15 3.80 21.82 0.45
CA ILE A 15 3.99 21.19 1.77
C ILE A 15 4.19 22.24 2.86
N LEU A 16 5.03 23.25 2.63
CA LEU A 16 5.22 24.36 3.56
C LEU A 16 3.90 25.07 3.86
N LYS A 17 3.12 25.40 2.82
CA LYS A 17 1.78 26.00 2.98
C LYS A 17 0.84 25.09 3.77
N TYR A 18 0.85 23.78 3.51
CA TYR A 18 0.04 22.81 4.22
C TYR A 18 0.34 22.79 5.73
N ILE A 19 1.63 22.73 6.10
CA ILE A 19 2.05 22.74 7.50
C ILE A 19 1.64 24.06 8.17
N LEU A 20 1.92 25.19 7.54
CA LEU A 20 1.59 26.52 8.07
C LEU A 20 0.08 26.71 8.26
N LYS A 21 -0.76 26.16 7.37
CA LYS A 21 -2.22 26.23 7.49
C LYS A 21 -2.73 25.48 8.73
N LYS A 22 -2.11 24.35 9.09
CA LYS A 22 -2.49 23.56 10.27
C LYS A 22 -1.97 24.14 11.60
N MET A 23 -1.15 25.18 11.56
CA MET A 23 -0.64 25.83 12.77
C MET A 23 -1.65 26.84 13.35
N PRO A 24 -1.87 26.85 14.69
CA PRO A 24 -2.79 27.78 15.34
C PRO A 24 -2.33 29.25 15.22
N LEU A 25 -3.28 30.16 15.04
CA LEU A 25 -3.04 31.60 14.75
C LEU A 25 -2.10 32.31 15.74
N MET A 26 -2.18 31.98 17.04
CA MET A 26 -1.29 32.51 18.09
C MET A 26 0.20 32.17 17.88
N SER A 27 0.52 31.11 17.12
CA SER A 27 1.89 30.77 16.74
C SER A 27 2.40 31.50 15.48
N ARG A 28 1.55 32.27 14.79
CA ARG A 28 1.91 32.98 13.55
C ARG A 28 2.62 34.31 13.78
N VAL A 29 2.50 34.91 14.97
CA VAL A 29 2.94 36.29 15.23
C VAL A 29 4.40 36.39 15.74
N LEU A 30 5.04 35.27 16.11
CA LEU A 30 6.40 35.25 16.71
C LEU A 30 7.50 34.54 15.90
N GLN A 31 7.22 33.90 14.75
CA GLN A 31 8.08 32.80 14.23
C GLN A 31 8.50 32.89 12.75
N PHE A 32 8.83 34.09 12.26
CA PHE A 32 9.33 34.30 10.90
C PHE A 32 10.72 33.66 10.60
N ASN A 33 11.42 33.12 11.61
CA ASN A 33 12.67 32.37 11.41
C ASN A 33 12.53 30.89 11.85
N MET A 34 12.17 30.04 10.89
CA MET A 34 12.50 28.60 10.80
C MET A 34 12.08 27.67 11.95
N LEU A 35 10.78 27.51 12.20
CA LEU A 35 10.27 26.36 12.95
C LEU A 35 10.36 25.04 12.18
N ILE A 36 10.24 25.13 10.86
CA ILE A 36 10.26 23.98 9.95
C ILE A 36 11.62 23.96 9.29
N LYS A 37 12.38 22.90 9.54
CA LYS A 37 13.71 22.66 8.96
C LYS A 37 13.74 21.30 8.26
N ASP A 38 14.75 21.11 7.42
CA ASP A 38 15.09 19.80 6.83
C ASP A 38 13.94 19.13 6.07
N ILE A 39 13.28 19.88 5.17
CA ILE A 39 12.24 19.33 4.31
C ILE A 39 12.86 18.52 3.18
N HIS A 40 12.65 17.22 3.24
CA HIS A 40 13.12 16.27 2.24
C HIS A 40 12.07 15.18 2.00
N LEU A 41 12.33 14.38 0.97
CA LEU A 41 11.38 13.40 0.46
C LEU A 41 11.99 12.01 0.72
N GLU A 42 11.23 11.19 1.43
CA GLU A 42 11.57 9.80 1.73
C GLU A 42 10.58 8.87 1.05
N TYR A 43 10.93 7.59 1.00
CA TYR A 43 10.18 6.57 0.29
C TYR A 43 9.95 5.37 1.19
N VAL A 44 8.73 4.84 1.20
CA VAL A 44 8.41 3.56 1.84
C VAL A 44 8.16 2.52 0.76
N GLU A 45 8.75 1.34 0.92
CA GLU A 45 8.50 0.23 0.02
C GLU A 45 7.08 -0.33 0.26
N ILE A 46 6.35 -0.46 -0.84
CA ILE A 46 5.06 -1.13 -0.94
C ILE A 46 5.24 -2.33 -1.87
N LYS A 47 4.80 -3.51 -1.41
CA LYS A 47 4.73 -4.71 -2.24
C LYS A 47 3.37 -4.79 -2.91
N VAL A 48 3.37 -4.89 -4.22
CA VAL A 48 2.20 -5.24 -5.03
C VAL A 48 2.18 -6.75 -5.15
N LEU A 49 1.16 -7.38 -4.57
CA LEU A 49 0.95 -8.82 -4.60
C LEU A 49 -0.26 -9.12 -5.48
N SER A 50 -0.06 -9.81 -6.59
CA SER A 50 -1.15 -10.26 -7.45
C SER A 50 -1.44 -11.73 -7.21
N TYR A 51 -2.66 -12.01 -6.77
CA TYR A 51 -3.16 -13.35 -6.52
C TYR A 51 -4.15 -13.78 -7.59
N GLU A 52 -4.08 -15.05 -7.96
CA GLU A 52 -5.08 -15.75 -8.74
C GLU A 52 -5.84 -16.71 -7.83
N ILE A 53 -7.16 -16.56 -7.81
CA ILE A 53 -8.06 -17.36 -6.99
C ILE A 53 -8.87 -18.23 -7.92
N ILE A 54 -8.74 -19.53 -7.75
CA ILE A 54 -9.44 -20.53 -8.56
C ILE A 54 -10.60 -21.06 -7.71
N SER A 55 -11.81 -20.89 -8.22
CA SER A 55 -13.02 -21.45 -7.62
C SER A 55 -13.69 -22.44 -8.57
N LYS A 56 -14.33 -23.43 -7.97
CA LYS A 56 -15.06 -24.47 -8.70
C LYS A 56 -16.50 -24.49 -8.22
N GLU A 57 -17.42 -24.24 -9.14
CA GLU A 57 -18.84 -24.44 -8.90
C GLU A 57 -19.20 -25.90 -9.18
N ARG A 58 -19.77 -26.57 -8.18
CA ARG A 58 -20.40 -27.89 -8.37
C ARG A 58 -21.79 -27.67 -8.97
N SER A 59 -21.99 -28.13 -10.21
CA SER A 59 -23.33 -28.24 -10.79
C SER A 59 -23.97 -29.57 -10.38
N ILE A 60 -25.29 -29.58 -10.27
CA ILE A 60 -26.09 -30.75 -9.84
C ILE A 60 -26.22 -31.79 -10.99
N GLY A 61 -25.72 -31.49 -12.19
CA GLY A 61 -25.77 -32.38 -13.37
C GLY A 61 -24.42 -33.05 -13.69
N ILE A 62 -24.49 -34.22 -14.35
CA ILE A 62 -23.37 -35.17 -14.57
C ILE A 62 -22.20 -34.59 -15.42
N PHE A 63 -22.37 -33.48 -16.15
CA PHE A 63 -21.30 -32.94 -16.99
C PHE A 63 -21.26 -31.42 -17.06
N ARG A 64 -20.62 -30.78 -16.06
CA ARG A 64 -19.61 -29.70 -16.22
C ARG A 64 -19.44 -28.99 -14.88
N ASN A 65 -18.24 -29.11 -14.31
CA ASN A 65 -17.79 -28.22 -13.25
C ASN A 65 -17.38 -26.90 -13.89
N LYS A 66 -17.92 -25.78 -13.43
CA LYS A 66 -17.49 -24.46 -13.91
C LYS A 66 -16.31 -24.00 -13.06
N ILE A 67 -15.15 -23.80 -13.68
CA ILE A 67 -13.98 -23.22 -13.04
C ILE A 67 -14.01 -21.72 -13.32
N SER A 68 -13.97 -20.93 -12.26
CA SER A 68 -13.92 -19.47 -12.32
C SER A 68 -12.61 -19.00 -11.72
N THR A 69 -11.92 -18.12 -12.43
CA THR A 69 -10.64 -17.56 -12.01
C THR A 69 -10.80 -16.08 -11.73
N TYR A 70 -10.39 -15.64 -10.54
CA TYR A 70 -10.44 -14.25 -10.12
C TYR A 70 -9.03 -13.74 -9.85
N LYS A 71 -8.77 -12.48 -10.19
CA LYS A 71 -7.52 -11.81 -9.88
C LYS A 71 -7.76 -10.80 -8.76
N ILE A 72 -6.94 -10.84 -7.72
CA ILE A 72 -6.93 -9.85 -6.65
C ILE A 72 -5.54 -9.26 -6.57
N THR A 73 -5.46 -7.93 -6.52
CA THR A 73 -4.20 -7.21 -6.33
C THR A 73 -4.23 -6.53 -4.98
N MET A 74 -3.19 -6.77 -4.18
CA MET A 74 -3.02 -6.22 -2.84
C MET A 74 -1.79 -5.32 -2.81
N LEU A 75 -1.91 -4.15 -2.20
CA LEU A 75 -0.78 -3.30 -1.84
C LEU A 75 -0.46 -3.53 -0.37
N VAL A 76 0.79 -3.85 -0.06
CA VAL A 76 1.24 -4.09 1.31
C VAL A 76 2.36 -3.14 1.66
N ASN A 77 2.15 -2.34 2.69
CA ASN A 77 3.19 -1.47 3.23
C ASN A 77 4.16 -2.29 4.08
N THR A 78 5.39 -2.42 3.60
CA THR A 78 6.43 -3.26 4.21
C THR A 78 6.92 -2.75 5.59
N TYR A 79 6.62 -1.49 5.92
CA TYR A 79 7.04 -0.89 7.19
C TYR A 79 6.05 -1.17 8.33
N ASN A 80 4.74 -1.21 8.07
CA ASN A 80 3.71 -1.38 9.11
C ASN A 80 2.82 -2.60 8.91
N GLY A 81 2.90 -3.29 7.77
CA GLY A 81 2.10 -4.48 7.45
C GLY A 81 0.69 -4.19 7.02
N TYR A 82 0.31 -2.91 6.87
CA TYR A 82 -1.02 -2.55 6.38
C TYR A 82 -1.17 -3.01 4.92
N SER A 83 -2.22 -3.76 4.66
CA SER A 83 -2.59 -4.29 3.35
C SER A 83 -3.90 -3.66 2.87
N GLU A 84 -4.00 -3.38 1.58
CA GLU A 84 -5.23 -2.93 0.94
C GLU A 84 -5.43 -3.56 -0.43
N SER A 85 -6.68 -3.92 -0.75
CA SER A 85 -7.04 -4.42 -2.08
C SER A 85 -7.26 -3.25 -3.03
N VAL A 86 -6.66 -3.33 -4.22
CA VAL A 86 -6.80 -2.31 -5.27
C VAL A 86 -7.23 -2.92 -6.59
N ASN A 87 -8.04 -2.19 -7.33
CA ASN A 87 -8.43 -2.57 -8.70
C ASN A 87 -7.40 -2.07 -9.74
N ILE A 88 -6.75 -0.95 -9.43
CA ILE A 88 -5.80 -0.27 -10.32
C ILE A 88 -4.49 -0.11 -9.55
N ILE A 89 -3.40 -0.60 -10.14
CA ILE A 89 -2.05 -0.42 -9.59
C ILE A 89 -1.65 1.04 -9.77
N PRO A 90 -1.10 1.72 -8.75
CA PRO A 90 -0.63 3.09 -8.87
C PRO A 90 0.42 3.25 -9.98
N SER A 91 0.34 4.36 -10.71
CA SER A 91 1.35 4.74 -11.71
C SER A 91 2.71 4.92 -11.05
N THR A 92 3.77 4.38 -11.68
CA THR A 92 5.16 4.53 -11.19
C THR A 92 6.07 5.12 -12.25
N ILE A 93 7.08 5.84 -11.77
CA ILE A 93 8.16 6.41 -12.57
C ILE A 93 9.48 5.88 -12.03
N SER A 94 10.36 5.48 -12.94
CA SER A 94 11.71 5.01 -12.61
C SER A 94 12.58 6.18 -12.13
N LYS A 95 13.12 6.11 -10.92
CA LYS A 95 13.90 7.19 -10.31
C LYS A 95 15.13 6.66 -9.56
N TYR A 96 16.21 7.44 -9.54
CA TYR A 96 17.36 7.18 -8.69
C TYR A 96 17.18 7.85 -7.32
N VAL A 97 17.30 7.05 -6.25
CA VAL A 97 17.17 7.49 -4.86
C VAL A 97 18.26 6.85 -4.00
N ASP A 98 18.82 7.60 -3.06
CA ASP A 98 19.77 7.04 -2.10
C ASP A 98 19.08 6.12 -1.10
N LYS A 99 19.75 5.02 -0.74
CA LYS A 99 19.20 4.02 0.18
C LYS A 99 18.85 4.61 1.56
N SER A 100 19.49 5.70 1.96
CA SER A 100 19.21 6.41 3.21
C SER A 100 17.83 7.06 3.24
N TYR A 101 17.28 7.46 2.09
CA TYR A 101 15.93 8.02 1.98
C TYR A 101 14.86 6.95 1.76
N ILE A 102 15.23 5.67 1.84
CA ILE A 102 14.29 4.55 1.75
C ILE A 102 14.10 3.99 3.14
N LYS A 103 12.86 4.01 3.61
CA LYS A 103 12.48 3.42 4.87
C LYS A 103 12.63 1.90 4.79
N ARG A 104 13.41 1.35 5.73
CA ARG A 104 13.66 -0.09 5.78
C ARG A 104 12.36 -0.85 6.03
N SER A 105 12.14 -1.92 5.28
CA SER A 105 11.09 -2.90 5.59
C SER A 105 11.28 -3.43 7.02
N LYS A 106 10.17 -3.62 7.73
CA LYS A 106 10.13 -4.28 9.04
C LYS A 106 9.62 -5.72 8.95
N ILE A 107 9.14 -6.13 7.78
CA ILE A 107 8.40 -7.37 7.60
C ILE A 107 9.03 -8.15 6.45
N SER A 108 9.22 -9.45 6.65
CA SER A 108 9.75 -10.32 5.58
C SER A 108 8.71 -10.57 4.50
N GLU A 109 9.18 -10.84 3.29
CA GLU A 109 8.31 -11.07 2.14
C GLU A 109 7.45 -12.32 2.32
N GLU A 110 8.02 -13.40 2.86
CA GLU A 110 7.30 -14.65 3.10
C GLU A 110 6.15 -14.45 4.07
N TYR A 111 6.38 -13.70 5.15
CA TYR A 111 5.35 -13.40 6.14
C TYR A 111 4.23 -12.53 5.56
N MET A 112 4.57 -11.53 4.73
CA MET A 112 3.55 -10.70 4.07
C MET A 112 2.66 -11.52 3.13
N VAL A 113 3.25 -12.39 2.31
CA VAL A 113 2.51 -13.23 1.36
C VAL A 113 1.54 -14.14 2.10
N GLU A 114 1.99 -14.83 3.15
CA GLU A 114 1.13 -15.75 3.89
C GLU A 114 0.02 -15.03 4.67
N ASN A 115 0.32 -13.88 5.28
CA ASN A 115 -0.68 -13.08 5.98
C ASN A 115 -1.78 -12.58 5.03
N VAL A 116 -1.41 -12.02 3.88
CA VAL A 116 -2.38 -11.53 2.90
C VAL A 116 -3.21 -12.69 2.33
N LYS A 117 -2.60 -13.85 2.10
CA LYS A 117 -3.32 -15.06 1.69
C LYS A 117 -4.36 -15.47 2.76
N CYS A 118 -3.99 -15.43 4.04
CA CYS A 118 -4.90 -15.68 5.15
C CYS A 118 -6.06 -14.67 5.21
N GLU A 119 -5.78 -13.38 5.03
CA GLU A 119 -6.79 -12.32 4.99
C GLU A 119 -7.80 -12.52 3.85
N ILE A 120 -7.31 -12.83 2.65
CA ILE A 120 -8.14 -13.14 1.48
C ILE A 120 -9.03 -14.35 1.76
N MET A 121 -8.47 -15.43 2.33
CA MET A 121 -9.25 -16.61 2.70
C MET A 121 -10.32 -16.28 3.74
N GLY A 122 -9.99 -15.51 4.76
CA GLY A 122 -10.92 -15.07 5.81
C GLY A 122 -12.08 -14.26 5.24
N PHE A 123 -11.78 -13.29 4.38
CA PHE A 123 -12.79 -12.48 3.69
C PHE A 123 -13.74 -13.35 2.84
N LEU A 124 -13.19 -14.29 2.07
CA LEU A 124 -13.98 -15.17 1.21
C LEU A 124 -14.85 -16.13 2.01
N LYS A 125 -14.35 -16.68 3.13
CA LYS A 125 -15.14 -17.52 4.05
C LYS A 125 -16.31 -16.73 4.67
N ASN A 126 -16.04 -15.53 5.18
CA ASN A 126 -17.07 -14.66 5.78
C ASN A 126 -18.12 -14.20 4.77
N LYS A 127 -17.75 -14.02 3.50
CA LYS A 127 -18.70 -13.68 2.44
C LYS A 127 -19.58 -14.87 2.06
N LYS A 128 -19.04 -16.09 2.02
CA LYS A 128 -19.83 -17.32 1.79
C LYS A 128 -20.88 -17.55 2.86
N SER A 129 -20.53 -17.35 4.14
CA SER A 129 -21.48 -17.53 5.25
C SER A 129 -22.62 -16.52 5.25
N LYS A 130 -22.47 -15.37 4.56
CA LYS A 130 -23.51 -14.33 4.44
C LYS A 130 -24.38 -14.42 3.18
N LEU A 131 -23.99 -15.18 2.16
CA LEU A 131 -24.62 -15.14 0.82
C LEU A 131 -25.19 -16.49 0.33
N GLU A 132 -25.35 -17.51 1.18
CA GLU A 132 -25.81 -18.85 0.74
C GLU A 132 -25.04 -19.37 -0.50
N ILE A 133 -23.74 -19.04 -0.61
CA ILE A 133 -22.89 -19.52 -1.70
C ILE A 133 -22.41 -20.93 -1.36
N GLU A 134 -23.34 -21.86 -1.20
CA GLU A 134 -23.06 -23.26 -0.88
C GLU A 134 -22.39 -24.03 -2.04
N LYS A 135 -22.30 -23.42 -3.24
CA LYS A 135 -21.83 -24.12 -4.45
C LYS A 135 -20.42 -23.76 -4.91
N VAL A 136 -19.81 -22.70 -4.39
CA VAL A 136 -18.47 -22.26 -4.82
C VAL A 136 -17.42 -22.81 -3.86
N ASN A 137 -16.72 -23.87 -4.26
CA ASN A 137 -15.56 -24.37 -3.52
C ASN A 137 -14.30 -23.62 -3.96
N LEU A 138 -13.60 -23.03 -2.99
CA LEU A 138 -12.33 -22.36 -3.25
C LEU A 138 -11.27 -23.47 -3.35
N GLN A 139 -10.63 -23.60 -4.51
CA GLN A 139 -9.65 -24.67 -4.73
C GLN A 139 -8.26 -24.23 -4.36
N ASP A 140 -7.86 -23.04 -4.83
CA ASP A 140 -6.49 -22.59 -4.70
C ASP A 140 -6.37 -21.06 -4.73
N ILE A 141 -5.32 -20.54 -4.07
CA ILE A 141 -4.90 -19.14 -4.09
C ILE A 141 -3.42 -19.13 -4.41
N ASN A 142 -3.11 -18.77 -5.65
CA ASN A 142 -1.75 -18.75 -6.18
C ASN A 142 -1.25 -17.32 -6.32
N ILE A 143 -0.04 -17.07 -5.84
CA ILE A 143 0.64 -15.81 -6.10
C ILE A 143 1.22 -15.82 -7.52
N LYS A 144 0.94 -14.77 -8.28
CA LYS A 144 1.39 -14.61 -9.67
C LYS A 144 2.54 -13.63 -9.79
N GLU A 145 2.46 -12.53 -9.05
CA GLU A 145 3.44 -11.46 -9.14
C GLU A 145 3.67 -10.84 -7.77
N VAL A 146 4.94 -10.58 -7.48
CA VAL A 146 5.40 -9.76 -6.36
C VAL A 146 6.27 -8.67 -6.94
N LYS A 147 5.80 -7.43 -6.85
CA LYS A 147 6.53 -6.25 -7.35
C LYS A 147 6.73 -5.23 -6.24
N SER A 148 7.93 -4.66 -6.15
CA SER A 148 8.19 -3.53 -5.24
C SER A 148 7.92 -2.21 -5.95
N ILE A 149 7.11 -1.37 -5.34
CA ILE A 149 6.91 0.04 -5.69
C ILE A 149 7.18 0.91 -4.46
N TYR A 150 7.48 2.18 -4.66
CA TYR A 150 7.90 3.05 -3.56
C TYR A 150 6.96 4.24 -3.43
N LYS A 151 6.24 4.33 -2.30
CA LYS A 151 5.36 5.46 -2.02
C LYS A 151 6.18 6.61 -1.44
N PRO A 152 6.20 7.78 -2.09
CA PRO A 152 6.87 8.97 -1.57
C PRO A 152 6.08 9.59 -0.41
N TYR A 153 6.82 10.16 0.55
CA TYR A 153 6.27 11.04 1.58
C TYR A 153 7.29 12.11 1.94
N TRP A 154 6.80 13.28 2.34
CA TRP A 154 7.62 14.37 2.84
C TRP A 154 7.90 14.19 4.33
N VAL A 155 9.15 14.45 4.69
CA VAL A 155 9.59 14.58 6.07
C VAL A 155 9.96 16.04 6.31
N ALA A 156 9.43 16.61 7.38
CA ALA A 156 9.75 17.96 7.82
C ALA A 156 10.03 17.95 9.33
N ASN A 157 11.12 18.58 9.76
CA ASN A 157 11.40 18.75 11.19
C ASN A 157 10.66 19.98 11.70
N PHE A 158 9.77 19.80 12.67
CA PHE A 158 9.07 20.88 13.35
C PHE A 158 9.40 20.85 14.84
N ARG A 159 10.13 21.86 15.32
CA ARG A 159 10.57 21.98 16.72
C ARG A 159 11.23 20.70 17.27
N GLY A 160 12.07 20.05 16.46
CA GLY A 160 12.76 18.81 16.83
C GLY A 160 11.94 17.52 16.64
N LYS A 161 10.68 17.60 16.18
CA LYS A 161 9.84 16.44 15.87
C LYS A 161 9.64 16.31 14.37
N ASN A 162 9.78 15.09 13.84
CA ASN A 162 9.52 14.84 12.43
C ASN A 162 8.00 14.73 12.17
N ILE A 163 7.53 15.50 11.19
CA ILE A 163 6.19 15.45 10.64
C ILE A 163 6.27 14.71 9.31
N LEU A 164 5.37 13.74 9.10
CA LEU A 164 5.25 12.96 7.88
C LEU A 164 4.02 13.43 7.11
N ILE A 165 4.16 13.69 5.82
CA ILE A 165 3.09 14.22 4.96
C ILE A 165 3.12 13.45 3.65
N ASP A 166 1.97 12.96 3.19
CA ASP A 166 1.89 12.30 1.88
C ASP A 166 2.29 13.25 0.75
N ALA A 167 3.02 12.72 -0.24
CA ALA A 167 3.63 13.49 -1.33
C ALA A 167 2.81 13.47 -2.64
#